data_AF-A0AAI9ZJ78-F1
#
_entry.id   AF-A0AAI9ZJ78-F1
#
_cell.length_a   1.000
_cell.length_b   1.000
_cell.length_c   1.000
_cell.angle_alpha   90.00
_cell.angle_beta   90.00
_cell.angle_gamma   90.00
#
_symmetry.space_group_name_H-M   'P 1'
#
loop_
_entity.id
_entity.type
_entity.pdbx_description
1 polymer ?
#
loop_
_entity_poly.entity_id
_entity_poly.type
_entity_poly.pdbx_seq_one_letter_code
_entity_poly.pdbx_strand_id
1 'polypeptide(L)'
;MEPFIFYEEYALAICKTCQFAVVSDELATHLRTRHRHIPPSTRSSIVKAISSIMGIRTNQASLAQLQYPDPSTAPIDHLADPRTDGIRCHRCSYVCRQT
;
A
#
# COMPACT_ATOMS: atom_id res chain seq x y z
N MET A 1 10.58 -11.91 -0.68
CA MET A 1 9.72 -10.75 -1.03
C MET A 1 9.75 -9.65 0.03
N GLU A 2 10.54 -9.78 1.10
CA GLU A 2 10.70 -8.70 2.09
C GLU A 2 11.05 -7.35 1.44
N PRO A 3 10.44 -6.24 1.89
CA PRO A 3 9.58 -6.08 3.06
C PRO A 3 8.07 -6.26 2.80
N PHE A 4 7.68 -6.85 1.66
CA PHE A 4 6.29 -6.92 1.24
C PHE A 4 5.63 -8.27 1.52
N ILE A 5 4.32 -8.21 1.74
CA ILE A 5 3.39 -9.34 1.64
C ILE A 5 2.34 -9.04 0.57
N PHE A 6 1.80 -10.08 -0.06
CA PHE A 6 0.63 -9.94 -0.93
C PHE A 6 -0.63 -10.10 -0.10
N TYR A 7 -1.54 -9.13 -0.20
CA TYR A 7 -2.83 -9.16 0.45
C TYR A 7 -3.90 -9.50 -0.57
N GLU A 8 -4.34 -10.76 -0.56
CA GLU A 8 -5.16 -11.36 -1.62
C GLU A 8 -6.52 -10.70 -1.78
N GLU A 9 -7.20 -10.38 -0.66
CA GLU A 9 -8.55 -9.78 -0.68
C GLU A 9 -8.60 -8.45 -1.45
N TYR A 10 -7.53 -7.65 -1.40
CA TYR A 10 -7.41 -6.41 -2.18
C TYR A 10 -6.50 -6.52 -3.40
N ALA A 11 -5.82 -7.65 -3.56
CA ALA A 11 -4.78 -7.90 -4.54
C ALA A 11 -3.70 -6.79 -4.57
N LEU A 12 -3.23 -6.40 -3.38
CA LEU A 12 -2.22 -5.34 -3.19
C LEU A 12 -0.98 -5.87 -2.48
N ALA A 13 0.14 -5.14 -2.60
CA ALA A 13 1.34 -5.42 -1.83
C ALA A 13 1.40 -4.54 -0.58
N ILE A 14 1.44 -5.12 0.61
CA ILE A 14 1.59 -4.38 1.87
C ILE A 14 3.06 -4.38 2.29
N CYS A 15 3.65 -3.19 2.45
CA CYS A 15 4.98 -3.04 3.00
C CYS A 15 4.91 -3.12 4.54
N LYS A 16 5.48 -4.17 5.14
CA LYS A 16 5.45 -4.37 6.60
C LYS A 16 6.20 -3.31 7.39
N THR A 17 7.26 -2.75 6.81
CA THR A 17 8.07 -1.71 7.48
C THR A 17 7.44 -0.32 7.38
N CYS A 18 6.86 0.02 6.23
CA CYS A 18 6.21 1.31 6.03
C CYS A 18 4.73 1.31 6.45
N GLN A 19 4.19 0.13 6.72
CA GLN A 19 2.81 -0.14 7.07
C GLN A 19 1.80 0.46 6.08
N PHE A 20 2.07 0.27 4.79
CA PHE A 20 1.33 0.89 3.68
C PHE A 20 1.18 -0.06 2.50
N ALA A 21 -0.01 -0.07 1.89
CA ALA A 21 -0.31 -0.85 0.70
C ALA A 21 0.04 -0.08 -0.59
N VAL A 22 0.64 -0.76 -1.56
CA VAL A 22 1.01 -0.20 -2.86
C VAL A 22 0.57 -1.12 -3.99
N VAL A 23 0.29 -0.52 -5.16
CA VAL A 23 0.08 -1.25 -6.41
C VAL A 23 1.43 -1.66 -7.03
N SER A 24 1.43 -2.62 -7.95
CA SER A 24 2.69 -3.19 -8.45
C SER A 24 3.60 -2.16 -9.13
N ASP A 25 3.05 -1.17 -9.82
CA ASP A 25 3.82 -0.14 -10.53
C ASP A 25 4.56 0.81 -9.57
N GLU A 26 4.10 0.88 -8.31
CA GLU A 26 4.68 1.74 -7.28
C GLU A 26 5.82 1.06 -6.51
N LEU A 27 5.95 -0.27 -6.57
CA LEU A 27 6.94 -1.04 -5.81
C LEU A 27 8.37 -0.54 -6.01
N ALA A 28 8.75 -0.28 -7.27
CA ALA A 28 10.10 0.17 -7.60
C ALA A 28 10.38 1.55 -6.98
N THR A 29 9.42 2.48 -7.09
CA THR A 29 9.54 3.83 -6.52
C THR A 29 9.51 3.80 -5.01
N HIS A 30 8.64 2.99 -4.40
CA HIS A 30 8.57 2.78 -2.95
C HIS A 30 9.90 2.26 -2.39
N LEU A 31 10.45 1.19 -2.97
CA LEU A 31 11.73 0.64 -2.54
C LEU A 31 12.88 1.62 -2.72
N ARG A 32 12.89 2.38 -3.82
CA ARG A 32 13.91 3.41 -4.08
C ARG A 32 13.85 4.56 -3.06
N THR A 33 12.66 4.97 -2.65
CA THR A 33 12.48 6.16 -1.80
C THR A 33 12.55 5.83 -0.32
N ARG A 34 11.91 4.74 0.11
CA ARG A 34 11.73 4.34 1.52
C ARG A 34 12.70 3.26 1.99
N HIS A 35 13.26 2.47 1.06
CA HIS A 35 14.17 1.36 1.36
C HIS A 35 15.53 1.51 0.64
N ARG A 36 16.14 2.69 0.76
CA ARG A 36 17.44 3.02 0.11
C ARG A 36 18.58 2.08 0.52
N HIS A 37 18.48 1.49 1.71
CA HIS A 37 19.46 0.53 2.23
C HIS A 37 19.42 -0.83 1.49
N ILE A 38 18.34 -1.15 0.77
CA ILE A 38 18.25 -2.40 0.00
C ILE A 38 18.99 -2.22 -1.33
N PRO A 39 19.94 -3.12 -1.67
CA PRO A 39 20.69 -3.05 -2.92
C PRO A 39 19.80 -3.04 -4.17
N PRO A 40 20.19 -2.33 -5.24
CA PRO A 40 19.39 -2.24 -6.47
C PRO A 40 18.98 -3.59 -7.06
N SER A 41 19.90 -4.57 -7.11
CA SER A 41 19.62 -5.92 -7.61
C SER A 41 18.53 -6.61 -6.80
N THR A 42 18.62 -6.55 -5.47
CA THR A 42 17.61 -7.11 -4.56
C THR A 42 16.26 -6.42 -4.75
N ARG A 43 16.22 -5.09 -4.92
CA ARG A 43 14.97 -4.36 -5.22
C ARG A 43 14.34 -4.84 -6.52
N SER A 44 15.13 -4.99 -7.58
CA SER A 44 14.64 -5.51 -8.86
C SER A 44 14.07 -6.92 -8.73
N SER A 45 14.72 -7.80 -7.95
CA SER A 45 14.22 -9.15 -7.67
C SER A 45 12.89 -9.13 -6.90
N ILE A 46 12.74 -8.24 -5.91
CA ILE A 46 11.50 -8.06 -5.14
C ILE A 46 10.37 -7.61 -6.07
N VAL A 47 10.61 -6.56 -6.86
CA VAL A 47 9.62 -6.03 -7.83
C VAL A 47 9.19 -7.14 -8.78
N LYS A 48 10.14 -7.83 -9.42
CA LYS A 48 9.82 -8.91 -10.36
C LYS A 48 8.99 -10.02 -9.70
N ALA A 49 9.34 -10.44 -8.48
CA ALA A 49 8.63 -11.49 -7.78
C ALA A 49 7.17 -11.11 -7.47
N ILE A 50 6.93 -9.88 -6.99
CA ILE A 50 5.59 -9.42 -6.62
C ILE A 50 4.75 -9.09 -7.86
N SER A 51 5.33 -8.42 -8.87
CA SER A 51 4.65 -8.13 -10.13
C SER A 51 4.30 -9.38 -10.95
N SER A 52 4.89 -10.53 -10.63
CA SER A 52 4.53 -11.81 -11.27
C SER A 52 3.34 -12.51 -10.60
N ILE A 53 2.82 -11.98 -9.49
CA ILE A 53 1.66 -12.55 -8.81
C ILE A 53 0.41 -12.32 -9.67
N MET A 54 -0.29 -13.41 -9.97
CA MET A 54 -1.53 -13.34 -10.74
C MET A 54 -2.59 -12.54 -10.00
N GLY A 55 -3.22 -11.60 -10.69
CA GLY A 55 -4.31 -10.78 -10.13
C GLY A 55 -3.85 -9.55 -9.34
N ILE A 56 -2.55 -9.35 -9.11
CA ILE A 56 -2.07 -8.13 -8.44
C ILE A 56 -2.50 -6.87 -9.20
N ARG A 57 -3.01 -5.89 -8.46
CA ARG A 57 -3.41 -4.59 -9.00
C ARG A 57 -2.19 -3.81 -9.46
N THR A 58 -2.23 -3.34 -10.71
CA THR A 58 -1.07 -2.74 -11.36
C THR A 58 -0.91 -1.25 -11.03
N ASN A 59 -2.00 -0.49 -11.10
CA ASN A 59 -1.98 0.96 -10.99
C ASN A 59 -3.12 1.51 -10.12
N GLN A 60 -3.04 2.81 -9.80
CA GLN A 60 -4.03 3.51 -8.98
C GLN A 60 -5.45 3.51 -9.59
N ALA A 61 -5.58 3.50 -10.93
CA ALA A 61 -6.90 3.44 -11.57
C ALA A 61 -7.63 2.12 -11.26
N SER A 62 -6.89 1.04 -11.06
CA SER A 62 -7.47 -0.24 -10.63
C SER A 62 -8.06 -0.19 -9.22
N LEU A 63 -7.73 0.81 -8.39
CA LEU A 63 -8.32 0.98 -7.06
C LEU A 63 -9.74 1.55 -7.09
N ALA A 64 -10.22 2.05 -8.23
CA ALA A 64 -11.58 2.56 -8.35
C ALA A 64 -12.66 1.50 -8.04
N GLN A 65 -12.31 0.22 -8.15
CA GLN A 65 -13.19 -0.92 -7.87
C GLN A 65 -12.96 -1.52 -6.46
N LEU A 66 -12.13 -0.88 -5.63
CA LEU A 66 -11.81 -1.36 -4.30
C LEU A 66 -13.01 -1.20 -3.37
N GLN A 67 -13.43 -2.29 -2.75
CA GLN A 67 -14.52 -2.29 -1.77
C GLN A 67 -13.96 -2.02 -0.39
N TYR A 68 -14.24 -0.85 0.17
CA TYR A 68 -13.77 -0.53 1.52
C TYR A 68 -14.39 -1.51 2.54
N PRO A 69 -13.60 -1.93 3.55
CA PRO A 69 -14.12 -2.82 4.58
C PRO A 69 -15.20 -2.10 5.39
N ASP A 70 -16.14 -2.88 5.94
CA ASP A 70 -17.13 -2.36 6.88
C ASP A 70 -16.42 -1.77 8.12
N PRO A 71 -16.97 -0.72 8.77
CA PRO A 71 -16.38 -0.15 9.98
C PRO A 71 -16.18 -1.15 11.13
N SER A 72 -16.91 -2.27 11.12
CA SER A 72 -16.77 -3.36 12.11
C SER A 72 -15.71 -4.40 11.76
N THR A 73 -15.15 -4.37 10.55
CA THR A 73 -14.09 -5.30 10.13
C THR A 73 -12.83 -5.09 10.98
N ALA A 74 -12.18 -6.19 11.35
CA ALA A 74 -10.92 -6.14 12.05
C ALA A 74 -9.85 -5.37 11.24
N PRO A 75 -8.91 -4.67 11.91
CA PRO A 75 -7.81 -4.00 11.21
C PRO A 75 -7.04 -4.96 10.30
N ILE A 76 -6.66 -4.49 9.12
CA ILE A 76 -5.83 -5.26 8.19
C ILE A 76 -4.41 -5.33 8.76
N ASP A 77 -3.92 -6.55 8.96
CA ASP A 77 -2.58 -6.78 9.47
C ASP A 77 -1.51 -6.04 8.65
N HIS A 78 -0.49 -5.55 9.35
CA HIS A 78 0.65 -4.80 8.81
C HIS A 78 0.33 -3.44 8.20
N LEU A 79 -0.92 -3.01 8.10
CA LEU A 79 -1.23 -1.60 7.85
C LEU A 79 -1.04 -0.77 9.13
N ALA A 80 -0.81 0.52 8.93
CA ALA A 80 -0.73 1.46 10.04
C ALA A 80 -2.13 1.65 10.64
N ASP A 81 -2.17 2.00 11.92
CA ASP A 81 -3.42 2.37 12.57
C ASP A 81 -4.11 3.52 11.83
N PRO A 82 -5.46 3.58 11.88
CA PRO A 82 -6.20 4.71 11.37
C PRO A 82 -5.68 6.01 11.98
N ARG A 83 -5.36 6.96 11.10
CA ARG A 83 -4.96 8.31 11.53
C ARG A 83 -6.16 9.07 12.06
N THR A 84 -6.09 9.52 13.31
CA THR A 84 -7.17 10.25 14.01
C THR A 84 -7.00 11.77 13.97
N ASP A 85 -5.91 12.28 13.39
CA ASP A 85 -5.56 13.71 13.35
C ASP A 85 -6.21 14.48 12.18
N GLY A 86 -7.09 13.82 11.42
CA GLY A 86 -7.76 14.38 10.26
C GLY A 86 -9.04 15.14 10.63
N ILE A 87 -9.11 16.44 10.32
CA ILE A 87 -10.35 17.22 10.37
C ILE A 87 -10.94 17.29 8.96
N ARG A 88 -12.07 16.62 8.74
CA ARG A 88 -12.79 16.63 7.45
C ARG A 88 -13.65 17.89 7.32
N CYS A 89 -13.59 18.54 6.16
CA CYS A 89 -14.49 19.63 5.81
C CYS A 89 -15.95 19.12 5.78
N HIS A 90 -16.88 19.86 6.39
CA HIS A 90 -18.30 19.50 6.35
C HIS A 90 -18.96 19.76 4.99
N ARG A 91 -18.30 20.51 4.09
CA ARG A 91 -18.83 20.87 2.75
C ARG A 91 -18.24 20.06 1.60
N CYS A 92 -17.10 19.39 1.79
CA CYS A 92 -16.45 18.59 0.74
C CYS A 92 -15.61 17.45 1.33
N SER A 93 -15.00 16.60 0.49
CA SER A 93 -14.18 15.47 0.93
C SER A 93 -12.76 15.82 1.37
N TYR A 94 -12.43 17.12 1.48
CA TYR A 94 -11.11 17.57 1.92
C TYR A 94 -10.88 17.28 3.41
N VAL A 95 -9.67 16.83 3.76
CA VAL A 95 -9.25 16.53 5.14
C VAL A 95 -7.95 17.30 5.44
N CYS A 96 -7.99 18.21 6.40
CA CYS A 96 -6.79 18.83 6.98
C CYS A 96 -6.15 17.86 7.97
N ARG A 97 -4.83 17.77 8.00
CA ARG A 97 -4.06 17.01 9.00
C ARG A 97 -3.06 17.95 9.67
N GLN A 98 -2.85 17.81 10.98
CA GLN A 98 -1.73 18.49 11.63
C GLN A 98 -0.45 17.75 11.25
N THR A 99 0.44 18.44 10.53
CA THR A 99 1.75 17.92 10.12
C THR A 99 2.74 17.91 11.24
#